data_AF-A0A5W9CTB4-F1
#
_entry.id   AF-A0A5W9CTB4-F1
#
_cell.length_a   1.000
_cell.length_b   1.000
_cell.length_c   1.000
_cell.angle_alpha   90.00
_cell.angle_beta   90.00
_cell.angle_gamma   90.00
#
_symmetry.space_group_name_H-M   'P 1'
#
loop_
_entity.id
_entity.type
_entity.pdbx_description
1 polymer ?
#
loop_
_entity_poly.entity_id
_entity_poly.type
_entity_poly.pdbx_seq_one_letter_code
_entity_poly.pdbx_strand_id
1 'polypeptide(L)'
;MDKIFIHLPKHLIRYETGQAIDSLAQRFSLPNESCMQDWPIEVADNRRLDEFLSAYSECNDDECFVLMIILLECIDNFGEQYHKHPSWPVIYDLLDKHITRHIYTVWYWSCTDCKDEELEDAFYITSDMRALLKKHAYLLR
;
A
#
# COMPACT_ATOMS: atom_id res chain seq x y z
N MET A 1 5.46 19.56 -0.94
CA MET A 1 5.24 18.72 -2.13
C MET A 1 4.64 19.55 -3.28
N ASP A 2 4.95 19.27 -4.56
CA ASP A 2 4.39 20.03 -5.70
C ASP A 2 2.87 19.87 -5.81
N LYS A 3 2.17 20.92 -6.26
CA LYS A 3 0.70 20.91 -6.41
C LYS A 3 0.17 19.81 -7.31
N ILE A 4 0.98 19.32 -8.26
CA ILE A 4 0.60 18.22 -9.16
C ILE A 4 0.32 16.92 -8.40
N PHE A 5 0.88 16.75 -7.20
CA PHE A 5 0.69 15.54 -6.40
C PHE A 5 -0.52 15.62 -5.47
N ILE A 6 -1.06 16.82 -5.19
CA ILE A 6 -2.19 17.01 -4.27
C ILE A 6 -3.48 16.37 -4.84
N HIS A 7 -3.61 16.32 -6.16
CA HIS A 7 -4.81 15.79 -6.82
C HIS A 7 -4.45 14.64 -7.73
N LEU A 8 -4.89 13.43 -7.37
CA LEU A 8 -4.79 12.28 -8.24
C LEU A 8 -5.90 12.32 -9.31
N PRO A 9 -5.58 12.15 -10.61
CA PRO A 9 -6.58 12.01 -11.65
C PRO A 9 -7.61 10.92 -11.33
N LYS A 10 -8.91 11.21 -11.52
CA LYS A 10 -10.00 10.29 -11.13
C LYS A 10 -9.87 8.88 -11.69
N HIS A 11 -9.31 8.72 -12.89
CA HIS A 11 -9.14 7.42 -13.53
C HIS A 11 -8.03 6.55 -12.91
N LEU A 12 -7.18 7.14 -12.06
CA LEU A 12 -6.16 6.43 -11.30
C LEU A 12 -6.61 6.06 -9.89
N ILE A 13 -7.75 6.59 -9.43
CA ILE A 13 -8.32 6.24 -8.13
C ILE A 13 -8.85 4.81 -8.21
N ARG A 14 -8.49 4.00 -7.21
CA ARG A 14 -8.88 2.60 -7.13
C ARG A 14 -9.27 2.26 -5.69
N TYR A 15 -10.22 1.35 -5.55
CA TYR A 15 -10.66 0.82 -4.25
C TYR A 15 -10.59 -0.70 -4.27
N GLU A 16 -10.53 -1.29 -3.09
CA GLU A 16 -10.62 -2.72 -2.88
C GLU A 16 -11.96 -3.25 -3.38
N THR A 17 -11.94 -4.42 -4.02
CA THR A 17 -13.16 -5.12 -4.40
C THR A 17 -13.54 -6.11 -3.32
N GLY A 18 -14.85 -6.25 -3.05
CA GLY A 18 -15.34 -7.25 -2.09
C GLY A 18 -14.92 -8.67 -2.48
N GLN A 19 -14.89 -8.98 -3.77
CA GLN A 19 -14.43 -10.28 -4.27
C GLN A 19 -12.95 -10.56 -3.93
N ALA A 20 -12.06 -9.57 -4.06
CA ALA A 20 -10.66 -9.73 -3.69
C ALA A 20 -10.48 -9.89 -2.17
N ILE A 21 -11.24 -9.12 -1.37
CA ILE A 21 -11.27 -9.26 0.09
C ILE A 21 -11.73 -10.68 0.48
N ASP A 22 -12.87 -11.14 -0.06
CA ASP A 22 -13.40 -12.48 0.23
C ASP A 22 -12.40 -13.59 -0.14
N SER A 23 -11.77 -13.49 -1.31
CA SER A 23 -10.77 -14.45 -1.79
C SER A 23 -9.55 -14.50 -0.87
N LEU A 24 -8.99 -13.35 -0.51
CA LEU A 24 -7.82 -13.28 0.37
C LEU A 24 -8.16 -13.70 1.80
N ALA A 25 -9.34 -13.33 2.30
CA ALA A 25 -9.84 -13.75 3.61
C ALA A 25 -9.92 -15.28 3.70
N GLN A 26 -10.49 -15.92 2.67
CA GLN A 26 -10.55 -17.38 2.59
C GLN A 26 -9.13 -17.98 2.47
N ARG A 27 -8.29 -17.44 1.60
CA ARG A 27 -6.92 -17.93 1.34
C ARG A 27 -6.08 -17.95 2.62
N PHE A 28 -6.17 -16.89 3.42
CA PHE A 28 -5.35 -16.70 4.62
C PHE A 28 -6.07 -17.04 5.92
N SER A 29 -7.31 -17.55 5.86
CA SER A 29 -8.14 -17.80 7.04
C SER A 29 -8.25 -16.57 7.96
N LEU A 30 -8.45 -15.40 7.36
CA LEU A 30 -8.62 -14.12 8.07
C LEU A 30 -10.10 -13.84 8.36
N PRO A 31 -10.41 -13.09 9.44
CA PRO A 31 -11.78 -12.63 9.68
C PRO A 31 -12.24 -11.71 8.54
N ASN A 32 -13.52 -11.77 8.19
CA ASN A 32 -14.16 -10.90 7.20
C ASN A 32 -15.64 -10.73 7.59
N GLU A 33 -15.85 -9.94 8.64
CA GLU A 33 -17.18 -9.66 9.18
C GLU A 33 -17.74 -8.37 8.56
N SER A 34 -19.06 -8.28 8.39
CA SER A 34 -19.70 -7.13 7.73
C SER A 34 -19.49 -5.78 8.43
N CYS A 35 -19.04 -5.79 9.69
CA CYS A 35 -18.76 -4.58 10.46
C CYS A 35 -17.31 -4.10 10.35
N MET A 36 -16.40 -4.91 9.80
CA MET A 36 -15.00 -4.52 9.61
C MET A 36 -14.92 -3.33 8.65
N GLN A 37 -14.04 -2.39 8.94
CA GLN A 37 -13.73 -1.25 8.06
C GLN A 37 -12.27 -1.32 7.68
N ASP A 38 -11.88 -0.70 6.56
CA ASP A 38 -10.48 -0.69 6.11
C ASP A 38 -9.82 -2.09 6.22
N TRP A 39 -10.55 -3.12 5.77
CA TRP A 39 -10.23 -4.53 6.02
C TRP A 39 -8.74 -4.90 5.84
N PRO A 40 -8.04 -4.43 4.79
CA PRO A 40 -6.61 -4.75 4.59
C PRO A 40 -5.71 -4.24 5.73
N ILE A 41 -6.12 -3.14 6.39
CA ILE A 41 -5.43 -2.56 7.53
C ILE A 41 -5.73 -3.38 8.79
N GLU A 42 -7.00 -3.68 9.05
CA GLU A 42 -7.42 -4.43 10.25
C GLU A 42 -6.83 -5.85 10.32
N VAL A 43 -6.59 -6.50 9.18
CA VAL A 43 -6.07 -7.88 9.11
C VAL A 43 -4.55 -7.98 8.95
N ALA A 44 -3.86 -6.84 8.85
CA ALA A 44 -2.41 -6.82 8.75
C ALA A 44 -1.77 -7.42 10.00
N ASP A 45 -0.82 -8.33 9.80
CA ASP A 45 -0.09 -8.99 10.88
C ASP A 45 1.37 -9.18 10.46
N ASN A 46 2.28 -8.44 11.11
CA ASN A 46 3.71 -8.48 10.84
C ASN A 46 4.29 -9.91 10.95
N ARG A 47 3.68 -10.79 11.75
CA ARG A 47 4.12 -12.20 11.89
C ARG A 47 3.82 -13.04 10.65
N ARG A 48 2.92 -12.57 9.79
CA ARG A 48 2.48 -13.21 8.54
C ARG A 48 3.02 -12.51 7.29
N LEU A 49 3.88 -11.51 7.45
CA LEU A 49 4.42 -10.71 6.33
C LEU A 49 5.01 -11.58 5.22
N ASP A 50 5.81 -12.60 5.56
CA ASP A 50 6.43 -13.48 4.58
C ASP A 50 5.40 -14.34 3.81
N GLU A 51 4.32 -14.73 4.47
CA GLU A 51 3.20 -15.46 3.86
C GLU A 51 2.47 -14.58 2.84
N PHE A 52 2.12 -13.35 3.26
CA PHE A 52 1.48 -12.36 2.40
C PHE A 52 2.36 -11.98 1.20
N LEU A 53 3.66 -11.77 1.43
CA LEU A 53 4.59 -11.39 0.38
C LEU A 53 4.77 -12.50 -0.65
N SER A 54 4.87 -13.75 -0.19
CA SER A 54 5.02 -14.91 -1.08
C SER A 54 3.79 -15.06 -2.00
N ALA A 55 2.59 -14.86 -1.45
CA ALA A 55 1.34 -14.95 -2.18
C ALA A 55 1.15 -13.87 -3.26
N TYR A 56 1.86 -12.74 -3.17
CA TYR A 56 1.75 -11.64 -4.12
C TYR A 56 2.12 -12.03 -5.56
N SER A 57 2.97 -13.04 -5.75
CA SER A 57 3.30 -13.53 -7.09
C SER A 57 2.18 -14.33 -7.77
N GLU A 58 1.19 -14.77 -7.01
CA GLU A 58 0.12 -15.68 -7.44
C GLU A 58 -1.26 -15.00 -7.51
N CYS A 59 -1.37 -13.75 -7.07
CA CYS A 59 -2.64 -13.03 -7.04
C CYS A 59 -3.07 -12.54 -8.43
N ASN A 60 -4.39 -12.41 -8.60
CA ASN A 60 -4.95 -11.63 -9.70
C ASN A 60 -4.80 -10.11 -9.43
N ASP A 61 -5.18 -9.27 -10.40
CA ASP A 61 -4.92 -7.83 -10.31
C ASP A 61 -5.57 -7.14 -9.10
N ASP A 62 -6.83 -7.48 -8.77
CA ASP A 62 -7.54 -6.92 -7.61
C ASP A 62 -6.99 -7.46 -6.29
N GLU A 63 -6.73 -8.76 -6.22
CA GLU A 63 -6.09 -9.38 -5.06
C GLU A 63 -4.72 -8.77 -4.79
N CYS A 64 -3.91 -8.53 -5.81
CA CYS A 64 -2.61 -7.91 -5.64
C CYS A 64 -2.72 -6.45 -5.16
N PHE A 65 -3.75 -5.71 -5.61
CA PHE A 65 -4.02 -4.37 -5.10
C PHE A 65 -4.32 -4.41 -3.60
N VAL A 66 -5.23 -5.27 -3.17
CA VAL A 66 -5.60 -5.44 -1.75
C VAL A 66 -4.42 -5.92 -0.91
N LEU A 67 -3.71 -6.94 -1.39
CA LEU A 67 -2.58 -7.55 -0.68
C LEU A 67 -1.41 -6.57 -0.52
N MET A 68 -1.22 -5.65 -1.46
CA MET A 68 -0.22 -4.58 -1.30
C MET A 68 -0.55 -3.66 -0.12
N ILE A 69 -1.83 -3.36 0.13
CA ILE A 69 -2.23 -2.54 1.28
C ILE A 69 -1.89 -3.26 2.59
N ILE A 70 -2.18 -4.56 2.69
CA ILE A 70 -1.77 -5.41 3.83
C ILE A 70 -0.25 -5.35 4.02
N LEU A 71 0.53 -5.50 2.94
CA LEU A 71 1.99 -5.48 3.01
C LEU A 71 2.53 -4.14 3.50
N LEU A 72 1.96 -3.03 3.05
CA LEU A 72 2.38 -1.70 3.49
C LEU A 72 2.03 -1.45 4.95
N GLU A 73 0.84 -1.85 5.40
CA GLU A 73 0.45 -1.77 6.81
C GLU A 73 1.37 -2.63 7.70
N CYS A 74 1.69 -3.85 7.29
CA CYS A 74 2.67 -4.68 8.01
C CYS A 74 4.04 -4.00 8.10
N ILE A 75 4.50 -3.36 7.02
CA ILE A 75 5.79 -2.67 7.00
C ILE A 75 5.77 -1.42 7.89
N ASP A 76 4.73 -0.61 7.78
CA ASP A 76 4.58 0.64 8.54
C ASP A 76 4.52 0.37 10.04
N ASN A 77 3.90 -0.72 10.46
CA ASN A 77 3.83 -1.18 11.85
C ASN A 77 5.20 -1.56 12.47
N PHE A 78 6.27 -1.70 11.69
CA PHE A 78 7.64 -1.76 12.25
C PHE A 78 8.18 -0.41 12.73
N GLY A 79 7.43 0.67 12.50
CA GLY A 79 7.81 2.02 12.89
C GLY A 79 9.09 2.48 12.19
N GLU A 80 9.92 3.25 12.89
CA GLU A 80 11.21 3.73 12.39
C GLU A 80 12.14 2.61 11.88
N GLN A 81 11.92 1.34 12.26
CA GLN A 81 12.76 0.21 11.85
C GLN A 81 12.35 -0.43 10.53
N TYR A 82 11.27 0.03 9.87
CA TYR A 82 10.74 -0.58 8.64
C TYR A 82 11.82 -0.76 7.55
N HIS A 83 12.69 0.25 7.37
CA HIS A 83 13.75 0.25 6.38
C HIS A 83 14.83 -0.82 6.59
N LYS A 84 14.91 -1.40 7.79
CA LYS A 84 15.84 -2.50 8.12
C LYS A 84 15.24 -3.87 7.84
N HIS A 85 13.93 -3.96 7.63
CA HIS A 85 13.27 -5.24 7.35
C HIS A 85 13.64 -5.72 5.94
N PRO A 86 14.09 -6.98 5.76
CA PRO A 86 14.55 -7.49 4.47
C PRO A 86 13.45 -7.50 3.38
N SER A 87 12.19 -7.57 3.80
CA SER A 87 11.03 -7.52 2.89
C SER A 87 10.78 -6.13 2.31
N TRP A 88 11.26 -5.05 2.95
CA TRP A 88 11.01 -3.69 2.47
C TRP A 88 11.51 -3.43 1.04
N PRO A 89 12.80 -3.67 0.71
CA PRO A 89 13.27 -3.46 -0.66
C PRO A 89 12.52 -4.31 -1.70
N VAL A 90 12.02 -5.48 -1.33
CA VAL A 90 11.20 -6.33 -2.21
C VAL A 90 9.84 -5.68 -2.47
N ILE A 91 9.15 -5.24 -1.43
CA ILE A 91 7.84 -4.58 -1.53
C ILE A 91 7.95 -3.27 -2.31
N TYR A 92 9.00 -2.49 -2.06
CA TYR A 92 9.27 -1.26 -2.79
C TYR A 92 9.51 -1.52 -4.28
N ASP A 93 10.29 -2.54 -4.65
CA ASP A 93 10.50 -2.94 -6.05
C ASP A 93 9.19 -3.40 -6.71
N LEU A 94 8.33 -4.13 -5.99
CA LEU A 94 7.01 -4.53 -6.49
C LEU A 94 6.10 -3.32 -6.77
N LEU A 95 6.10 -2.31 -5.89
CA LEU A 95 5.37 -1.05 -6.12
C LEU A 95 5.87 -0.33 -7.37
N ASP A 96 7.20 -0.19 -7.52
CA ASP A 96 7.84 0.47 -8.65
C ASP A 96 7.53 -0.24 -9.97
N LYS A 97 7.76 -1.55 -10.02
CA LYS A 97 7.54 -2.39 -11.19
C LYS A 97 6.08 -2.45 -11.63
N HIS A 98 5.15 -2.42 -10.67
CA HIS A 98 3.71 -2.51 -10.92
C HIS A 98 2.99 -1.19 -10.61
N ILE A 99 3.66 -0.06 -10.82
CA ILE A 99 3.14 1.25 -10.40
C ILE A 99 1.77 1.60 -10.98
N THR A 100 1.44 1.15 -12.20
CA THR A 100 0.13 1.43 -12.81
C THR A 100 -1.02 0.80 -12.01
N ARG A 101 -0.78 -0.31 -11.31
CA ARG A 101 -1.73 -0.94 -10.39
C ARG A 101 -1.83 -0.17 -9.08
N HIS A 102 -0.70 0.34 -8.59
CA HIS A 102 -0.52 0.80 -7.21
C HIS A 102 -0.39 2.31 -7.04
N ILE A 103 -0.50 3.10 -8.11
CA ILE A 103 -0.30 4.55 -8.05
C ILE A 103 -1.25 5.22 -7.03
N TYR A 104 -2.48 4.71 -6.89
CA TYR A 104 -3.40 5.18 -5.85
C TYR A 104 -2.89 4.89 -4.45
N THR A 105 -2.44 3.66 -4.19
CA THR A 105 -1.86 3.26 -2.91
C THR A 105 -0.62 4.09 -2.58
N VAL A 106 0.30 4.25 -3.54
CA VAL A 106 1.49 5.10 -3.38
C VAL A 106 1.10 6.55 -3.10
N TRP A 107 0.09 7.08 -3.79
CA TRP A 107 -0.41 8.44 -3.55
C TRP A 107 -1.02 8.59 -2.14
N TYR A 108 -1.87 7.66 -1.72
CA TYR A 108 -2.51 7.68 -0.40
C TYR A 108 -1.47 7.68 0.73
N TRP A 109 -0.55 6.71 0.71
CA TRP A 109 0.49 6.56 1.73
C TRP A 109 1.56 7.67 1.69
N SER A 110 1.58 8.49 0.63
CA SER A 110 2.48 9.64 0.52
C SER A 110 1.99 10.90 1.23
N CYS A 111 0.76 10.91 1.76
CA CYS A 111 0.15 12.02 2.49
C CYS A 111 0.41 13.37 1.79
N THR A 112 0.02 13.49 0.51
CA THR A 112 0.44 14.60 -0.37
C THR A 112 -0.06 15.98 0.06
N ASP A 113 -1.07 16.00 0.91
CA ASP A 113 -1.70 17.16 1.52
C ASP A 113 -0.99 17.65 2.80
N CYS A 114 -0.19 16.79 3.45
CA CYS A 114 0.65 17.16 4.60
C CYS A 114 1.97 17.79 4.16
N LYS A 115 2.42 18.84 4.84
CA LYS A 115 3.75 19.44 4.58
C LYS A 115 4.87 18.54 5.14
N ASP A 116 6.11 18.77 4.68
CA ASP A 116 7.27 18.02 5.17
C ASP A 116 7.52 18.24 6.68
N GLU A 117 7.11 19.40 7.21
CA GLU A 117 7.18 19.75 8.65
C GLU A 117 6.12 19.03 9.50
N GLU A 118 5.12 18.40 8.89
CA GLU A 118 3.98 17.72 9.53
C GLU A 118 4.10 16.18 9.44
N LEU A 119 5.28 15.67 9.06
CA LEU A 119 5.53 14.24 8.88
C LEU A 119 5.57 13.45 10.20
N GLU A 120 5.60 14.11 11.35
CA GLU A 120 5.56 13.44 12.66
C GLU A 120 4.27 12.64 12.88
N ASP A 121 3.17 13.04 12.24
CA ASP A 121 1.87 12.35 12.28
C ASP A 121 1.59 11.51 11.01
N ALA A 122 2.56 11.39 10.10
CA ALA A 122 2.42 10.63 8.86
C ALA A 122 2.84 9.16 9.03
N PHE A 123 2.57 8.34 8.02
CA PHE A 123 3.06 6.97 7.96
C PHE A 123 4.60 6.96 7.92
N TYR A 124 5.22 5.98 8.56
CA TYR A 124 6.67 5.82 8.55
C TYR A 124 7.22 5.63 7.13
N ILE A 125 6.44 5.01 6.24
CA ILE A 125 6.83 4.82 4.83
C ILE A 125 6.57 6.04 3.93
N THR A 126 5.97 7.12 4.44
CA THR A 126 5.53 8.27 3.62
C THR A 126 6.64 8.85 2.76
N SER A 127 7.85 9.02 3.30
CA SER A 127 8.98 9.59 2.54
C SER A 127 9.34 8.77 1.29
N ASP A 128 9.28 7.44 1.39
CA ASP A 128 9.58 6.53 0.30
C ASP A 128 8.44 6.52 -0.74
N MET A 129 7.19 6.59 -0.30
CA MET A 129 6.04 6.73 -1.20
C MET A 129 6.09 8.04 -1.99
N ARG A 130 6.49 9.15 -1.34
CA ARG A 130 6.72 10.44 -2.01
C ARG A 130 7.82 10.33 -3.08
N ALA A 131 8.86 9.54 -2.85
CA ALA A 131 9.92 9.31 -3.82
C ALA A 131 9.43 8.52 -5.04
N LEU A 132 8.67 7.44 -4.84
CA LEU A 132 8.02 6.70 -5.93
C LEU A 132 7.05 7.57 -6.72
N LEU A 133 6.20 8.34 -6.03
CA LEU A 133 5.22 9.20 -6.67
C LEU A 133 5.91 10.26 -7.57
N LYS A 134 7.00 10.86 -7.09
CA LYS A 134 7.83 11.78 -7.89
C LYS A 134 8.45 11.10 -9.10
N LYS A 135 9.00 9.90 -8.93
CA LYS A 135 9.57 9.09 -10.02
C LYS A 135 8.55 8.82 -11.12
N HIS A 136 7.29 8.54 -10.76
CA HIS A 136 6.21 8.21 -11.68
C HIS A 136 5.23 9.36 -11.96
N ALA A 137 5.66 10.61 -11.75
CA ALA A 137 4.84 11.80 -11.97
C ALA A 137 4.31 11.94 -13.41
N TYR A 138 4.89 11.22 -14.38
CA TYR A 138 4.39 11.16 -15.75
C TYR A 138 2.99 10.52 -15.87
N LEU A 139 2.57 9.71 -14.89
CA LEU A 139 1.22 9.15 -14.83
C LEU A 139 0.16 10.19 -14.41
N LEU A 140 0.58 11.28 -13.77
CA LEU A 140 -0.31 12.29 -13.18
C LEU A 140 -0.66 13.43 -14.16
N ARG A 141 -0.12 13.38 -15.37
CA ARG A 141 -0.21 14.46 -16.38
C ARG A 141 -1.30 14.19 -17.40
#